data_AF-A0AAN0T3X8-F1
#
_entry.id   AF-A0AAN0T3X8-F1
#
_cell.length_a   1.000
_cell.length_b   1.000
_cell.length_c   1.000
_cell.angle_alpha   90.00
_cell.angle_beta   90.00
_cell.angle_gamma   90.00
#
_symmetry.space_group_name_H-M   'P 1'
#
loop_
_entity.id
_entity.type
_entity.pdbx_description
1 polymer ?
#
loop_
_entity_poly.entity_id
_entity_poly.type
_entity_poly.pdbx_seq_one_letter_code
_entity_poly.pdbx_strand_id
1 'polypeptide(L)'
;MKLFSLKKSIGENLLYYIRLNGYTKTSFSKLTGISRPTLNQILNGNSPSPNIYEEQMKKITDALGLPLDFFTRLPSLEQEKWLLPATQYSDRFSGSERDALTRELLADLDELLSVAAFYVKG
;
A
#
# COMPACT_ATOMS: atom_id res chain seq x y z
N MET A 1 -3.85 -26.10 7.85
CA MET A 1 -3.17 -26.56 6.60
C MET A 1 -3.48 -25.72 5.34
N LYS A 2 -4.73 -25.31 5.10
CA LYS A 2 -5.13 -24.54 3.89
C LYS A 2 -4.40 -23.20 3.70
N LEU A 3 -4.08 -22.50 4.81
CA LEU A 3 -3.33 -21.24 4.75
C LEU A 3 -1.87 -21.45 4.33
N PHE A 4 -1.23 -22.51 4.84
CA PHE A 4 0.18 -22.78 4.56
C PHE A 4 0.42 -23.12 3.08
N SER A 5 -0.52 -23.80 2.41
CA SER A 5 -0.44 -24.04 0.96
C SER A 5 -0.53 -22.75 0.14
N LEU A 6 -1.26 -21.75 0.65
CA LEU A 6 -1.48 -20.47 -0.02
C LEU A 6 -0.48 -19.39 0.42
N LYS A 7 0.57 -19.74 1.17
CA LYS A 7 1.48 -18.79 1.82
C LYS A 7 2.11 -17.75 0.90
N LYS A 8 2.39 -18.11 -0.37
CA LYS A 8 2.91 -17.17 -1.37
C LYS A 8 1.87 -16.10 -1.72
N SER A 9 0.66 -16.53 -2.08
CA SER A 9 -0.44 -15.60 -2.41
C SER A 9 -0.86 -14.76 -1.21
N ILE A 10 -0.91 -15.35 -0.01
CA ILE A 10 -1.18 -14.62 1.24
C ILE A 10 -0.10 -13.57 1.49
N GLY A 11 1.18 -13.90 1.28
CA GLY A 11 2.29 -12.95 1.42
C GLY A 11 2.17 -11.76 0.47
N GLU A 12 1.80 -12.00 -0.79
CA GLU A 12 1.53 -10.95 -1.78
C GLU A 12 0.34 -10.07 -1.40
N ASN A 13 -0.78 -10.69 -1.00
CA ASN A 13 -1.99 -9.98 -0.56
C ASN A 13 -1.72 -9.12 0.69
N LEU A 14 -0.96 -9.66 1.63
CA LEU A 14 -0.55 -8.93 2.83
C LEU A 14 0.37 -7.76 2.48
N LEU A 15 1.34 -7.96 1.57
CA LEU A 15 2.21 -6.88 1.10
C LEU A 15 1.40 -5.76 0.45
N TYR A 16 0.41 -6.12 -0.36
CA TYR A 16 -0.48 -5.18 -1.02
C TYR A 16 -1.30 -4.40 0.00
N TYR A 17 -1.91 -5.08 0.97
CA TYR A 17 -2.64 -4.45 2.07
C TYR A 17 -1.77 -3.45 2.86
N ILE A 18 -0.54 -3.83 3.20
CA ILE A 18 0.42 -2.96 3.90
C ILE A 18 0.64 -1.67 3.11
N ARG A 19 0.84 -1.78 1.79
CA ARG A 19 1.10 -0.62 0.91
C ARG A 19 -0.11 0.28 0.78
N LEU A 20 -1.30 -0.29 0.56
CA LEU A 20 -2.54 0.47 0.40
C LEU A 20 -2.90 1.28 1.64
N ASN A 21 -2.71 0.70 2.82
CA ASN A 21 -3.01 1.37 4.09
C ASN A 21 -1.86 2.29 4.55
N GLY A 22 -0.85 2.55 3.71
CA GLY A 22 0.25 3.45 4.03
C GLY A 22 1.19 2.95 5.12
N TYR A 23 1.17 1.65 5.44
CA TYR A 23 2.04 1.09 6.47
C TYR A 23 3.46 0.84 5.95
N THR A 24 4.44 1.16 6.78
CA THR A 24 5.79 0.61 6.63
C THR A 24 5.86 -0.77 7.26
N LYS A 25 6.84 -1.60 6.87
CA LYS A 25 7.07 -2.89 7.55
C LYS A 25 7.33 -2.72 9.04
N THR A 26 8.01 -1.64 9.43
CA THR A 26 8.31 -1.33 10.84
C THR A 26 7.05 -0.98 11.62
N SER A 27 6.20 -0.10 11.08
CA SER A 27 4.94 0.28 11.74
C SER A 27 3.98 -0.91 11.80
N PHE A 28 3.91 -1.72 10.74
CA PHE A 28 3.07 -2.91 10.69
C PHE A 28 3.52 -4.00 11.68
N SER A 29 4.83 -4.21 11.84
CA SER A 29 5.37 -5.08 12.88
C SER A 29 4.99 -4.64 14.29
N LYS A 30 5.01 -3.33 14.57
CA LYS A 30 4.57 -2.79 15.86
C LYS A 30 3.07 -2.98 16.08
N LEU A 31 2.27 -2.73 15.04
CA LEU A 31 0.81 -2.87 15.07
C LEU A 31 0.39 -4.33 15.36
N THR A 32 1.01 -5.29 14.69
CA THR A 32 0.65 -6.71 14.78
C THR A 32 1.35 -7.46 15.92
N GLY A 33 2.34 -6.83 16.58
CA GLY A 33 3.18 -7.49 17.58
C GLY A 33 4.12 -8.56 17.00
N ILE A 34 4.30 -8.62 15.67
CA ILE A 34 5.16 -9.60 15.00
C ILE A 34 6.50 -8.97 14.66
N SER A 35 7.59 -9.71 14.92
CA SER A 35 8.94 -9.26 14.61
C SER A 35 9.11 -8.97 13.11
N ARG A 36 9.94 -7.98 12.76
CA ARG A 36 10.23 -7.65 11.35
C ARG A 36 10.81 -8.84 10.56
N PRO A 37 11.72 -9.67 11.13
CA PRO A 37 12.19 -10.87 10.45
C PRO A 37 11.05 -11.85 10.13
N THR A 38 10.16 -12.11 11.08
CA THR A 38 9.01 -13.00 10.88
C THR A 38 8.03 -12.43 9.85
N LEU A 39 7.75 -11.13 9.91
CA LEU A 39 6.94 -10.45 8.89
C LEU A 39 7.55 -10.63 7.50
N ASN A 40 8.85 -10.40 7.34
CA ASN A 40 9.54 -10.59 6.06
C ASN A 40 9.46 -12.05 5.57
N GLN A 41 9.53 -13.03 6.46
CA GLN A 41 9.34 -14.43 6.09
C GLN A 41 7.93 -14.65 5.51
N ILE A 42 6.89 -14.17 6.18
CA ILE A 42 5.50 -14.29 5.73
C ILE A 42 5.30 -13.61 4.37
N LEU A 43 5.81 -12.38 4.20
CA LEU A 43 5.71 -11.63 2.94
C LEU A 43 6.40 -12.36 1.77
N ASN A 44 7.49 -13.08 2.04
CA ASN A 44 8.20 -13.88 1.05
C ASN A 44 7.58 -15.28 0.84
N GLY A 45 6.47 -15.60 1.52
CA GLY A 45 5.86 -16.94 1.48
C GLY A 45 6.70 -18.03 2.16
N ASN A 46 7.59 -17.65 3.08
CA ASN A 46 8.45 -18.55 3.84
C ASN A 46 7.92 -18.71 5.27
N SER A 47 7.92 -19.95 5.77
CA SER A 47 7.64 -20.23 7.19
C SER A 47 8.18 -21.61 7.57
N PRO A 48 8.74 -21.76 8.80
CA PRO A 48 9.32 -23.01 9.27
C PRO A 48 8.32 -24.16 9.39
N SER A 49 7.06 -23.89 9.75
CA SER A 49 6.04 -24.93 9.86
C SER A 49 4.61 -24.39 9.64
N PRO A 50 3.66 -25.26 9.27
CA PRO A 50 2.25 -24.88 9.12
C PRO A 50 1.64 -24.28 10.38
N ASN A 51 1.94 -24.87 11.55
CA ASN A 51 1.38 -24.42 12.83
C ASN A 51 1.87 -23.02 13.20
N ILE A 52 3.18 -22.77 13.03
CA ILE A 52 3.75 -21.43 13.28
C ILE A 52 3.13 -20.42 12.31
N TYR A 53 3.00 -20.77 11.04
CA TYR A 53 2.40 -19.86 10.05
C TYR A 53 0.97 -19.46 10.43
N GLU A 54 0.16 -20.43 10.83
CA GLU A 54 -1.23 -20.22 11.23
C GLU A 54 -1.35 -19.36 12.49
N GLU A 55 -0.47 -19.56 13.48
CA GLU A 55 -0.40 -18.72 14.68
C GLU A 55 -0.01 -17.27 14.35
N GLN A 56 0.97 -17.06 13.47
CA GLN A 56 1.37 -15.70 13.07
C GLN A 56 0.26 -15.02 12.27
N MET A 57 -0.39 -15.71 11.34
CA MET A 57 -1.52 -15.15 10.59
C MET A 57 -2.69 -14.81 11.51
N LYS A 58 -2.94 -15.63 12.54
CA LYS A 58 -3.93 -15.33 13.58
C LYS A 58 -3.57 -14.04 14.32
N LYS A 59 -2.32 -13.84 14.76
CA LYS A 59 -1.89 -12.58 15.39
C LYS A 59 -2.10 -11.36 14.48
N ILE A 60 -1.77 -11.48 13.19
CA ILE A 60 -2.00 -10.40 12.21
C ILE A 60 -3.48 -10.08 12.11
N THR A 61 -4.31 -11.10 11.92
CA THR A 61 -5.74 -10.92 11.68
C THR A 61 -6.48 -10.44 12.93
N ASP A 62 -6.12 -10.95 14.12
CA ASP A 62 -6.62 -10.48 15.41
C ASP A 62 -6.26 -9.00 15.64
N ALA A 63 -5.01 -8.58 15.34
CA ALA A 63 -4.58 -7.19 15.49
C ALA A 63 -5.29 -6.22 14.52
N LEU A 64 -5.75 -6.73 13.37
CA LEU A 64 -6.49 -5.97 12.37
C LEU A 64 -8.02 -6.07 12.53
N GLY A 65 -8.51 -6.93 13.43
CA GLY A 65 -9.94 -7.23 13.56
C GLY A 65 -10.53 -7.91 12.32
N LEU A 66 -9.72 -8.67 11.57
CA LEU A 66 -10.10 -9.31 10.31
C LEU A 66 -10.30 -10.82 10.48
N PRO A 67 -11.09 -11.48 9.61
CA PRO A 67 -11.15 -12.93 9.56
C PRO A 67 -9.82 -13.56 9.16
N LEU A 68 -9.51 -14.75 9.70
CA LEU A 68 -8.26 -15.47 9.40
C LEU A 68 -8.07 -15.75 7.89
N ASP A 69 -9.17 -16.00 7.19
CA ASP A 69 -9.18 -16.28 5.75
C ASP A 69 -9.13 -15.01 4.87
N PHE A 70 -9.09 -13.81 5.45
CA PHE A 70 -9.17 -12.55 4.70
C PHE A 70 -8.12 -12.45 3.59
N PHE A 71 -6.87 -12.79 3.89
CA PHE A 71 -5.77 -12.72 2.93
C PHE A 71 -5.70 -13.90 1.95
N THR A 72 -6.62 -14.87 2.03
CA THR A 72 -6.66 -16.01 1.08
C THR A 72 -7.21 -15.62 -0.28
N ARG A 73 -7.95 -14.51 -0.35
CA ARG A 73 -8.44 -13.90 -1.57
C ARG A 73 -7.69 -12.60 -1.75
N LEU A 74 -7.36 -12.26 -2.99
CA LEU A 74 -6.94 -10.90 -3.29
C LEU A 74 -8.09 -10.00 -2.79
N PRO A 75 -7.83 -8.96 -1.97
CA PRO A 75 -8.85 -7.95 -1.76
C PRO A 75 -9.17 -7.43 -3.17
N SER A 76 -10.37 -7.74 -3.66
CA SER A 76 -10.91 -7.11 -4.84
C SER A 76 -11.10 -5.65 -4.47
N LEU A 77 -10.02 -4.87 -4.54
CA LEU A 77 -10.17 -3.46 -4.78
C LEU A 77 -10.90 -3.40 -6.11
N GLU A 78 -12.16 -2.97 -6.06
CA GLU A 78 -12.69 -2.16 -7.15
C GLU A 78 -11.54 -1.28 -7.61
N GLN A 79 -11.09 -1.44 -8.85
CA GLN A 79 -9.91 -0.76 -9.39
C GLN A 79 -9.97 0.69 -8.96
N GLU A 80 -9.14 1.09 -7.99
CA GLU A 80 -9.20 2.45 -7.50
C GLU A 80 -8.88 3.37 -8.68
N LYS A 81 -9.73 4.37 -8.90
CA LYS A 81 -9.68 5.27 -10.07
C LYS A 81 -8.29 5.88 -10.33
N TRP A 82 -7.44 5.96 -9.31
CA TRP A 82 -6.07 6.47 -9.39
C TRP A 82 -5.07 5.52 -10.05
N LEU A 83 -5.39 4.23 -10.16
CA LEU A 83 -4.62 3.25 -10.95
C LEU A 83 -4.92 3.34 -12.45
N LEU A 84 -5.91 4.13 -12.86
CA LEU A 84 -6.13 4.45 -14.26
C LEU A 84 -4.96 5.31 -14.75
N PRO A 85 -4.34 4.98 -15.89
CA PRO A 85 -3.33 5.84 -16.50
C PRO A 85 -3.87 7.27 -16.64
N ALA A 86 -3.18 8.24 -16.04
CA ALA A 86 -3.51 9.67 -16.16
C ALA A 86 -3.57 10.15 -17.62
N THR A 87 -3.02 9.36 -18.54
CA THR A 87 -3.03 9.59 -19.99
C THR A 87 -4.44 9.58 -20.60
N GLN A 88 -5.47 9.07 -19.91
CA GLN A 88 -6.84 9.12 -20.44
C GLN A 88 -7.55 10.48 -20.25
N TYR A 89 -7.02 11.37 -19.41
CA TYR A 89 -7.64 12.67 -19.12
C TYR A 89 -6.99 13.85 -19.86
N SER A 90 -5.85 13.65 -20.53
CA SER A 90 -5.13 14.73 -21.23
C SER A 90 -5.95 15.36 -22.37
N ASP A 91 -6.69 14.54 -23.13
CA ASP A 91 -7.19 14.98 -24.44
C ASP A 91 -8.72 15.22 -24.48
N ARG A 92 -9.41 15.12 -23.34
CA ARG A 92 -10.88 15.28 -23.27
C ARG A 92 -11.37 16.41 -22.36
N PHE A 93 -10.48 17.19 -21.76
CA PHE A 93 -10.92 18.35 -20.97
C PHE A 93 -11.20 19.53 -21.90
N SER A 94 -12.45 19.66 -22.35
CA SER A 94 -12.95 20.92 -22.91
C SER A 94 -12.82 21.98 -21.83
N GLY A 95 -11.96 22.97 -22.07
CA GLY A 95 -11.56 23.97 -21.10
C GLY A 95 -12.73 24.66 -20.39
N SER A 96 -13.02 24.24 -19.16
CA SER A 96 -13.49 25.20 -18.18
C SER A 96 -12.27 26.00 -17.74
N GLU A 97 -12.28 27.30 -18.01
CA GLU A 97 -11.27 28.19 -17.46
C GLU A 97 -11.11 27.94 -15.97
N ARG A 98 -9.88 27.64 -15.53
CA ARG A 98 -9.57 27.45 -14.11
C ARG A 98 -9.94 28.72 -13.35
N ASP A 99 -10.57 28.55 -12.20
CA ASP A 99 -10.88 29.66 -11.29
C ASP A 99 -9.61 30.44 -10.92
N ALA A 100 -9.75 31.75 -10.73
CA ALA A 100 -8.62 32.68 -10.57
C ALA A 100 -7.73 32.28 -9.37
N LEU A 101 -8.35 31.90 -8.25
CA LEU A 101 -7.65 31.45 -7.05
C LEU A 101 -6.86 30.15 -7.29
N THR A 102 -7.41 29.24 -8.10
CA THR A 102 -6.72 27.99 -8.44
C THR A 102 -5.50 28.25 -9.33
N ARG A 103 -5.56 29.25 -10.21
CA ARG A 103 -4.43 29.63 -11.06
C ARG A 103 -3.30 30.25 -10.23
N GLU A 104 -3.65 31.14 -9.31
CA GLU A 104 -2.70 31.81 -8.42
C GLU A 104 -1.99 30.79 -7.52
N LEU A 105 -2.75 29.93 -6.83
CA LEU A 105 -2.18 28.90 -5.95
C LEU A 105 -1.22 27.95 -6.69
N LEU A 106 -1.55 27.58 -7.93
CA LEU A 106 -0.69 26.72 -8.74
C LEU A 106 0.55 27.44 -9.27
N ALA A 107 0.46 28.74 -9.55
CA ALA A 107 1.61 29.55 -9.96
C ALA A 107 2.62 29.69 -8.83
N ASP A 108 2.14 29.93 -7.60
CA ASP A 108 2.98 30.04 -6.41
C ASP A 108 3.77 28.75 -6.14
N LEU A 109 3.15 27.60 -6.38
CA LEU A 109 3.81 26.29 -6.24
C LEU A 109 4.92 26.08 -7.26
N ASP A 110 4.75 26.57 -8.49
CA ASP A 110 5.75 26.44 -9.55
C ASP A 110 6.99 27.33 -9.30
N GLU A 111 6.76 28.51 -8.72
CA GLU A 111 7.84 29.38 -8.24
C GLU A 111 8.62 28.71 -7.10
N LEU A 112 7.92 28.11 -6.13
CA LEU A 112 8.53 27.42 -4.99
C LEU A 112 9.36 26.20 -5.44
N LEU A 113 8.87 25.45 -6.42
CA LEU A 113 9.60 24.32 -7.03
C LEU A 113 10.85 24.80 -7.78
N SER A 114 10.74 25.92 -8.50
CA SER A 114 11.87 26.54 -9.19
C SER A 114 12.97 26.94 -8.21
N VAL A 115 12.60 27.57 -7.09
CA VAL A 115 13.54 27.92 -6.02
C VAL A 115 14.17 26.67 -5.41
N ALA A 116 13.36 25.66 -5.06
CA ALA A 116 13.86 24.41 -4.48
C ALA A 116 14.85 23.68 -5.41
N ALA A 117 14.63 23.74 -6.73
CA ALA A 117 15.53 23.13 -7.71
C ALA A 117 16.96 23.72 -7.69
N PHE A 118 17.12 25.00 -7.34
CA PHE A 118 18.45 25.61 -7.16
C PHE A 118 19.21 25.03 -5.96
N TYR A 119 18.51 24.56 -4.93
CA TYR A 119 19.11 23.95 -3.74
C TYR A 119 19.41 22.45 -3.90
N VAL A 120 18.88 21.80 -4.94
CA VAL A 120 19.12 20.37 -5.22
C VAL A 120 20.35 20.15 -6.12
N LYS A 121 20.85 21.20 -6.79
CA LYS A 121 22.14 21.19 -7.51
C LYS A 121 23.26 21.85 -6.70
N GLY A 122 23.54 21.29 -5.52
CA GLY A 122 24.70 21.60 -4.68
C GLY A 122 25.34 20.33 -4.16
#